data_AF-A0A7S2D668-F1
#
_entry.id   AF-A0A7S2D668-F1
#
_cell.length_a   1.000
_cell.length_b   1.000
_cell.length_c   1.000
_cell.angle_alpha   90.00
_cell.angle_beta   90.00
_cell.angle_gamma   90.00
#
_symmetry.space_group_name_H-M   'P 1'
#
loop_
_entity.id
_entity.type
_entity.pdbx_description
1 polymer ?
#
loop_
_entity_poly.entity_id
_entity_poly.type
_entity_poly.pdbx_seq_one_letter_code
_entity_poly.pdbx_strand_id
1 'polypeptide(L)'
;MAFVVAPDNMLNVLLSSASDPVTQVCAGLFGIMIIGLGIPIFCVLMRYNLVVGGLCSPFWGNFWGSVFPWLVSWTLYQGHFVLEMLSWSGLLLNGFIDFICPILVSVIAVRAILQGSSQTVIGQTVVAALPDRLLPHYELIGSFLGVVVGAIVSAGIVFKTLGDVREA
;
A
#
# COMPACT_ATOMS: atom_id res chain seq x y z
N MET A 1 -9.20 -7.96 26.85
CA MET A 1 -8.75 -6.72 27.50
C MET A 1 -8.51 -5.68 26.42
N ALA A 2 -9.16 -4.52 26.45
CA ALA A 2 -8.85 -3.42 25.55
C ALA A 2 -7.65 -2.65 26.12
N PHE A 3 -6.61 -2.43 25.33
CA PHE A 3 -5.43 -1.70 25.78
C PHE A 3 -5.76 -0.21 25.88
N VAL A 4 -5.38 0.43 27.00
CA VAL A 4 -5.57 1.86 27.24
C VAL A 4 -4.61 2.71 26.38
N VAL A 5 -3.48 2.13 25.98
CA VAL A 5 -2.51 2.69 25.03
C VAL A 5 -2.13 1.58 24.06
N ALA A 6 -2.28 1.83 22.76
CA ALA A 6 -1.92 0.87 21.72
C ALA A 6 -0.38 0.83 21.59
N PRO A 7 0.26 -0.33 21.78
CA PRO A 7 1.71 -0.46 21.65
C PRO A 7 2.12 -0.53 20.17
N ASP A 8 3.26 0.09 19.84
CA ASP A 8 3.78 0.18 18.45
C ASP A 8 3.92 -1.17 17.75
N ASN A 9 4.23 -2.23 18.52
CA ASN A 9 4.29 -3.60 18.03
C ASN A 9 3.28 -4.47 18.74
N MET A 10 2.06 -4.54 18.19
CA MET A 10 1.00 -5.39 18.69
C MET A 10 1.39 -6.87 18.74
N LEU A 11 2.25 -7.35 17.83
CA LEU A 11 2.65 -8.76 17.80
C LEU A 11 3.41 -9.15 19.08
N ASN A 12 4.29 -8.27 19.57
CA ASN A 12 5.01 -8.50 20.83
C ASN A 12 4.05 -8.57 22.03
N VAL A 13 2.96 -7.82 22.00
CA VAL A 13 1.96 -7.84 23.07
C VAL A 13 1.10 -9.09 23.01
N LEU A 14 0.75 -9.55 21.81
CA LEU A 14 0.02 -10.82 21.60
C LEU A 14 0.85 -12.07 21.89
N LEU A 15 2.19 -11.94 21.89
CA LEU A 15 3.13 -12.99 22.28
C LEU A 15 3.51 -12.92 23.76
N SER A 16 3.05 -11.89 24.49
CA SER A 16 3.41 -11.72 25.89
C SER A 16 2.71 -12.73 26.80
N SER A 17 3.27 -12.96 27.99
CA SER A 17 2.67 -13.81 29.01
C SER A 17 1.33 -13.28 29.55
N ALA A 18 0.95 -12.04 29.21
CA ALA A 18 -0.34 -11.45 29.56
C ALA A 18 -1.49 -11.91 28.64
N SER A 19 -1.18 -12.53 27.50
CA SER A 19 -2.16 -13.06 26.54
C SER A 19 -2.40 -14.55 26.69
N ASP A 20 -3.61 -15.00 26.35
CA ASP A 20 -3.99 -16.41 26.39
C ASP A 20 -3.07 -17.27 25.50
N PRO A 21 -2.75 -18.52 25.91
CA PRO A 21 -1.83 -19.39 25.15
C PRO A 21 -2.26 -19.62 23.70
N VAL A 22 -3.57 -19.69 23.45
CA VAL A 22 -4.12 -19.81 22.09
C VAL A 22 -3.79 -18.59 21.25
N THR A 23 -3.91 -17.38 21.81
CA THR A 23 -3.55 -16.13 21.14
C THR A 23 -2.06 -16.08 20.83
N GLN A 24 -1.20 -16.54 21.75
CA GLN A 24 0.25 -16.59 21.53
C GLN A 24 0.60 -17.53 20.36
N VAL A 25 -0.01 -18.72 20.31
CA VAL A 25 0.20 -19.67 19.20
C VAL A 25 -0.27 -19.09 17.88
N CYS A 26 -1.45 -18.47 17.84
CA CYS A 26 -1.96 -17.82 16.63
C CYS A 26 -1.07 -16.64 16.19
N ALA A 27 -0.60 -15.82 17.13
CA ALA A 27 0.31 -14.71 16.83
C ALA A 27 1.67 -15.21 16.32
N GLY A 28 2.21 -16.29 16.89
CA GLY A 28 3.43 -16.93 16.41
C GLY A 28 3.28 -17.49 14.99
N LEU A 29 2.18 -18.20 14.72
CA LEU A 29 1.86 -18.69 13.38
C LEU A 29 1.68 -17.54 12.38
N PHE A 30 1.02 -16.46 12.77
CA PHE A 30 0.88 -15.26 11.95
C PHE A 30 2.26 -14.68 11.61
N GLY A 31 3.15 -14.53 12.59
CA GLY A 31 4.50 -14.04 12.35
C GLY A 31 5.28 -14.90 11.35
N ILE A 32 5.27 -16.22 11.52
CA ILE A 32 6.00 -17.12 10.62
C ILE A 32 5.36 -17.17 9.22
N MET A 33 4.05 -17.36 9.16
CA MET A 33 3.35 -17.61 7.89
C MET A 33 3.15 -16.34 7.07
N ILE A 34 2.84 -15.21 7.70
CA ILE A 34 2.58 -13.96 6.99
C ILE A 34 3.86 -13.17 6.80
N ILE A 35 4.60 -12.91 7.89
CA ILE A 35 5.82 -12.08 7.80
C ILE A 35 6.96 -12.90 7.17
N GLY A 36 7.18 -14.13 7.65
CA GLY A 36 8.25 -14.99 7.16
C GLY A 36 8.12 -15.35 5.68
N LEU A 37 6.94 -15.80 5.23
CA LEU A 37 6.71 -16.13 3.82
C LEU A 37 6.49 -14.89 2.94
N GLY A 38 6.04 -13.77 3.52
CA GLY A 38 5.85 -12.52 2.79
C GLY A 38 7.16 -12.00 2.19
N ILE A 39 8.27 -12.04 2.96
CA ILE A 39 9.58 -11.51 2.53
C ILE A 39 10.07 -12.11 1.19
N PRO A 40 10.17 -13.45 1.01
CA PRO A 40 10.64 -14.02 -0.26
C PRO A 40 9.67 -13.74 -1.42
N ILE A 41 8.36 -13.72 -1.16
CA ILE A 41 7.36 -13.38 -2.18
C ILE A 41 7.57 -11.94 -2.66
N PHE A 42 7.74 -10.98 -1.74
CA PHE A 42 8.03 -9.58 -2.08
C PHE A 42 9.33 -9.43 -2.87
N CYS A 43 10.39 -10.16 -2.51
CA CYS A 43 11.66 -10.13 -3.25
C CYS A 43 11.48 -10.55 -4.72
N VAL A 44 10.73 -11.63 -4.97
CA VAL A 44 10.45 -12.13 -6.32
C VAL A 44 9.58 -11.15 -7.10
N LEU A 45 8.52 -10.62 -6.47
CA LEU A 45 7.64 -9.64 -7.09
C LEU A 45 8.37 -8.36 -7.48
N MET A 46 9.24 -7.83 -6.61
CA MET A 46 10.04 -6.64 -6.93
C MET A 46 11.02 -6.86 -8.04
N ARG A 47 11.74 -7.99 -8.04
CA ARG A 47 12.61 -8.35 -9.16
C ARG A 47 11.80 -8.47 -10.45
N TYR A 48 10.63 -9.09 -10.41
CA TYR A 48 9.77 -9.25 -11.58
C TYR A 48 9.30 -7.90 -12.13
N ASN A 49 8.79 -7.02 -11.26
CA ASN A 49 8.33 -5.68 -11.65
C ASN A 49 9.46 -4.84 -12.27
N LEU A 50 10.67 -4.93 -11.73
CA LEU A 50 11.82 -4.18 -12.25
C LEU A 50 12.33 -4.72 -13.59
N VAL A 51 12.38 -6.04 -13.77
CA VAL A 51 12.92 -6.67 -14.98
C VAL A 51 11.90 -6.66 -16.11
N VAL A 52 10.67 -7.09 -15.84
CA VAL A 52 9.60 -7.13 -16.85
C VAL A 52 9.08 -5.73 -17.17
N GLY A 53 9.09 -4.82 -16.19
CA GLY A 53 8.81 -3.40 -16.41
C GLY A 53 9.90 -2.66 -17.20
N GLY A 54 11.00 -3.32 -17.56
CA GLY A 54 12.08 -2.73 -18.35
C GLY A 54 12.92 -1.68 -17.61
N LEU A 55 12.77 -1.56 -16.29
CA LEU A 55 13.46 -0.56 -15.48
C LEU A 55 14.90 -0.98 -15.13
N CYS A 56 15.19 -2.28 -15.02
CA CYS A 56 16.50 -2.79 -14.65
C CYS A 56 16.85 -4.08 -15.38
N SER A 57 18.16 -4.32 -15.57
CA SER A 57 18.67 -5.62 -16.01
C SER A 57 18.46 -6.69 -14.91
N PRO A 58 18.48 -8.00 -15.24
CA PRO A 58 18.22 -9.08 -14.28
C PRO A 58 19.11 -9.07 -13.03
N PHE A 59 20.37 -8.63 -13.18
CA PHE A 59 21.31 -8.50 -12.07
C PHE A 59 20.89 -7.39 -11.11
N TRP A 60 20.66 -6.18 -11.63
CA TRP A 60 20.24 -5.03 -10.83
C TRP A 60 18.84 -5.21 -10.26
N GLY A 61 17.94 -5.90 -10.96
CA GLY A 61 16.62 -6.27 -10.43
C GLY A 61 16.71 -7.16 -9.19
N ASN A 62 17.68 -8.08 -9.13
CA ASN A 62 17.90 -8.90 -7.93
C ASN A 62 18.53 -8.09 -6.78
N PHE A 63 19.48 -7.20 -7.10
CA PHE A 63 20.08 -6.32 -6.11
C PHE A 63 19.02 -5.42 -5.45
N TRP A 64 18.23 -4.70 -6.24
CA TRP A 64 17.19 -3.79 -5.72
C TRP A 64 16.02 -4.51 -5.08
N GLY A 65 15.61 -5.66 -5.63
CA GLY A 65 14.46 -6.41 -5.13
C GLY A 65 14.72 -7.21 -3.85
N SER A 66 15.96 -7.63 -3.60
CA SER A 66 16.28 -8.56 -2.51
C SER A 66 17.44 -8.10 -1.62
N VAL A 67 18.59 -7.76 -2.21
CA VAL A 67 19.81 -7.46 -1.44
C VAL A 67 19.73 -6.10 -0.75
N PHE A 68 19.31 -5.07 -1.49
CA PHE A 68 19.24 -3.70 -0.99
C PHE A 68 18.29 -3.54 0.20
N PRO A 69 17.03 -4.02 0.16
CA PRO A 69 16.13 -3.92 1.32
C PRO A 69 16.68 -4.61 2.57
N TRP A 70 17.38 -5.74 2.40
CA TRP A 70 18.01 -6.45 3.51
C TRP A 70 19.21 -5.70 4.09
N LEU A 71 20.08 -5.13 3.24
CA LEU A 71 21.22 -4.33 3.70
C LEU A 71 20.76 -3.05 4.41
N VAL A 72 19.76 -2.38 3.85
CA VAL A 72 19.14 -1.19 4.45
C VAL A 72 18.47 -1.55 5.76
N SER A 73 17.70 -2.64 5.81
CA SER A 73 17.10 -3.12 7.05
C SER A 73 18.19 -3.43 8.08
N TRP A 74 19.20 -4.23 7.75
CA TRP A 74 20.28 -4.58 8.68
C TRP A 74 21.02 -3.37 9.26
N THR A 75 21.26 -2.33 8.46
CA THR A 75 21.97 -1.12 8.88
C THR A 75 21.09 -0.12 9.61
N LEU A 76 19.79 -0.06 9.28
CA LEU A 76 18.83 0.91 9.82
C LEU A 76 17.83 0.31 10.81
N TYR A 77 17.91 -0.99 11.15
CA TYR A 77 16.98 -1.67 12.06
C TYR A 77 16.94 -1.07 13.48
N GLN A 78 17.89 -0.19 13.81
CA GLN A 78 17.98 0.41 15.14
C GLN A 78 17.03 1.60 15.28
N GLY A 79 16.00 1.44 16.11
CA GLY A 79 15.20 2.54 16.67
C GLY A 79 13.83 2.76 16.03
N HIS A 80 13.22 3.89 16.40
CA HIS A 80 11.87 4.30 15.99
C HIS A 80 11.79 4.74 14.51
N PHE A 81 12.93 5.05 13.89
CA PHE A 81 13.01 5.64 12.55
C PHE A 81 12.39 4.75 11.46
N VAL A 82 12.60 3.43 11.48
CA VAL A 82 12.04 2.53 10.47
C VAL A 82 10.52 2.46 10.57
N LEU A 83 9.98 2.46 11.79
CA LEU A 83 8.53 2.47 12.02
C LEU A 83 7.92 3.79 11.55
N GLU A 84 8.61 4.90 11.80
CA GLU A 84 8.19 6.22 11.33
C GLU A 84 8.21 6.31 9.80
N MET A 85 9.29 5.86 9.15
CA MET A 85 9.38 5.77 7.69
C MET A 85 8.30 4.87 7.11
N LEU A 86 8.03 3.71 7.73
CA LEU A 86 6.98 2.79 7.29
C LEU A 86 5.60 3.44 7.40
N SER A 87 5.34 4.15 8.49
CA SER A 87 4.07 4.83 8.70
C SER A 87 3.88 6.01 7.72
N TRP A 88 4.93 6.79 7.44
CA TRP A 88 4.87 7.87 6.43
C TRP A 88 4.75 7.34 5.00
N SER A 89 5.53 6.31 4.65
CA SER A 89 5.44 5.68 3.33
C SER A 89 4.08 5.00 3.12
N GLY A 90 3.53 4.32 4.13
CA GLY A 90 2.18 3.78 4.08
C GLY A 90 1.13 4.87 3.86
N LEU A 91 1.19 5.97 4.61
CA LEU A 91 0.23 7.06 4.45
C LEU A 91 0.30 7.71 3.05
N LEU A 92 1.51 7.98 2.55
CA LEU A 92 1.71 8.68 1.29
C LEU A 92 1.57 7.77 0.07
N LEU A 93 2.34 6.69 0.01
CA LEU A 93 2.38 5.79 -1.14
C LEU A 93 1.13 4.91 -1.19
N ASN A 94 0.75 4.28 -0.07
CA ASN A 94 -0.43 3.42 -0.07
C ASN A 94 -1.70 4.25 -0.25
N GLY A 95 -1.79 5.42 0.39
CA GLY A 95 -2.89 6.35 0.18
C GLY A 95 -3.02 6.80 -1.29
N PHE A 96 -1.90 7.11 -1.95
CA PHE A 96 -1.91 7.46 -3.36
C PHE A 96 -2.29 6.27 -4.26
N ILE A 97 -1.68 5.10 -4.06
CA ILE A 97 -1.90 3.92 -4.88
C ILE A 97 -3.32 3.37 -4.70
N ASP A 98 -3.85 3.32 -3.48
CA ASP A 98 -5.15 2.70 -3.22
C ASP A 98 -6.32 3.62 -3.59
N PHE A 99 -6.15 4.93 -3.43
CA PHE A 99 -7.26 5.87 -3.63
C PHE A 99 -7.14 6.73 -4.90
N ILE A 100 -5.95 7.13 -5.31
CA ILE A 100 -5.78 8.05 -6.46
C ILE A 100 -5.57 7.26 -7.76
N CYS A 101 -4.75 6.23 -7.77
CA CYS A 101 -4.47 5.45 -8.99
C CYS A 101 -5.73 4.86 -9.65
N PRO A 102 -6.67 4.19 -8.92
CA PRO A 102 -7.88 3.64 -9.53
C PRO A 102 -8.77 4.71 -10.17
N ILE A 103 -8.87 5.88 -9.52
CA ILE A 103 -9.62 7.03 -10.07
C ILE A 103 -8.96 7.52 -11.35
N LEU A 104 -7.64 7.70 -11.38
CA LEU A 104 -6.92 8.13 -12.58
C LEU A 104 -7.07 7.13 -13.72
N VAL A 105 -6.85 5.84 -13.45
CA VAL A 105 -6.99 4.78 -14.46
C VAL A 105 -8.41 4.73 -15.00
N SER A 106 -9.43 4.85 -14.14
CA SER A 106 -10.83 4.83 -14.59
C SER A 106 -11.18 6.02 -15.48
N VAL A 107 -10.75 7.25 -15.14
CA VAL A 107 -10.99 8.45 -15.96
C VAL A 107 -10.27 8.34 -17.31
N ILE A 108 -9.01 7.88 -17.32
CA ILE A 108 -8.24 7.69 -18.55
C ILE A 108 -8.88 6.61 -19.43
N ALA A 109 -9.31 5.49 -18.83
CA ALA A 109 -9.96 4.40 -19.55
C ALA A 109 -11.27 4.86 -20.19
N VAL A 110 -12.13 5.58 -19.46
CA VAL A 110 -13.39 6.12 -20.00
C VAL A 110 -13.13 7.14 -21.11
N ARG A 111 -12.14 8.03 -20.94
CA ARG A 111 -11.71 8.97 -22.00
C ARG A 111 -11.28 8.25 -23.27
N ALA A 112 -10.45 7.21 -23.14
CA ALA A 112 -9.96 6.43 -24.28
C ALA A 112 -11.12 5.74 -25.04
N ILE A 113 -12.10 5.19 -24.31
CA ILE A 113 -13.32 4.59 -24.89
C ILE A 113 -14.14 5.64 -25.64
N LEU A 114 -14.37 6.81 -25.03
CA LEU A 114 -15.15 7.89 -25.64
C LEU A 114 -14.50 8.50 -26.87
N GLN A 115 -13.17 8.57 -26.91
CA GLN A 115 -12.40 9.09 -28.04
C GLN A 115 -12.29 8.09 -29.21
N GLY A 116 -12.84 6.88 -29.08
CA GLY A 116 -12.75 5.86 -30.12
C GLY A 116 -11.33 5.38 -30.38
N SER A 117 -10.39 5.63 -29.44
CA SER A 117 -9.03 5.11 -29.52
C SER A 117 -9.10 3.59 -29.50
N SER A 118 -8.76 3.00 -30.64
CA SER A 118 -8.95 1.60 -31.00
C SER A 118 -8.76 0.64 -29.83
N GLN A 119 -9.81 -0.13 -29.53
CA GLN A 119 -9.82 -1.22 -28.56
C GLN A 119 -8.66 -2.19 -28.86
N THR A 120 -7.66 -2.25 -27.98
CA THR A 120 -7.06 -3.55 -27.71
C THR A 120 -8.21 -4.41 -27.18
N VAL A 121 -8.48 -5.55 -27.81
CA VAL A 121 -9.58 -6.47 -27.48
C VAL A 121 -9.37 -7.01 -26.06
N ILE A 122 -9.74 -6.23 -25.05
CA ILE A 122 -9.98 -6.73 -23.71
C ILE A 122 -11.34 -7.40 -23.81
N GLY A 123 -11.36 -8.74 -23.71
CA GLY A 123 -12.57 -9.54 -23.89
C GLY A 123 -13.76 -8.93 -23.16
N GLN A 124 -14.95 -9.02 -23.77
CA GLN A 124 -16.18 -8.40 -23.25
C GLN A 124 -16.34 -8.69 -21.75
N THR A 125 -16.16 -7.66 -20.92
CA THR A 125 -16.41 -7.78 -19.50
C THR A 125 -17.92 -7.79 -19.29
N VAL A 126 -18.41 -8.73 -18.49
CA VAL A 126 -19.85 -8.90 -18.18
C VAL A 126 -20.42 -7.67 -17.46
N VAL A 127 -19.54 -6.81 -16.94
CA VAL A 127 -19.88 -5.62 -16.17
C VAL A 127 -19.37 -4.39 -16.92
N ALA A 128 -20.27 -3.45 -17.20
CA ALA A 128 -19.93 -2.12 -17.68
C ALA A 128 -19.25 -1.34 -16.54
N ALA A 129 -18.10 -0.70 -16.83
CA ALA A 129 -17.31 0.01 -15.83
C ALA A 129 -18.05 1.20 -15.19
N LEU A 130 -19.00 1.80 -15.91
CA LEU A 130 -19.83 2.89 -15.42
C LEU A 130 -21.21 2.83 -16.09
N PRO A 131 -22.34 3.01 -15.37
CA PRO A 131 -23.67 3.03 -15.98
C PRO A 131 -23.80 4.20 -16.97
N ASP A 132 -24.51 3.99 -18.08
CA ASP A 132 -24.66 4.99 -19.17
C ASP A 132 -25.16 6.36 -18.70
N ARG A 133 -25.93 6.40 -17.60
CA ARG A 133 -26.45 7.63 -16.99
C ARG A 133 -25.36 8.50 -16.33
N LEU A 134 -24.32 7.88 -15.80
CA LEU A 134 -23.21 8.57 -15.12
C LEU A 134 -22.05 8.89 -16.07
N LEU A 135 -22.06 8.28 -17.26
CA LEU A 135 -21.10 8.54 -18.31
C LEU A 135 -20.96 10.04 -18.63
N PRO A 136 -21.99 10.86 -18.87
CA PRO A 136 -21.78 12.29 -19.16
C PRO A 136 -21.10 13.09 -18.04
N HIS A 137 -21.08 12.56 -16.80
CA HIS A 137 -20.53 13.23 -15.63
C HIS A 137 -19.24 12.57 -15.10
N TYR A 138 -18.60 11.67 -15.85
CA TYR A 138 -17.46 10.89 -15.35
C TYR A 138 -16.28 11.77 -14.90
N GLU A 139 -16.01 12.89 -15.58
CA GLU A 139 -14.94 13.83 -15.21
C GLU A 139 -15.26 14.57 -13.91
N LEU A 140 -16.53 14.95 -13.73
CA LEU A 140 -17.00 15.63 -12.52
C LEU A 140 -17.00 14.70 -11.31
N ILE A 141 -17.41 13.44 -11.50
CA ILE A 141 -17.39 12.42 -10.46
C ILE A 141 -15.93 12.05 -10.10
N GLY A 142 -15.08 11.86 -11.09
CA GLY A 142 -13.66 11.56 -10.88
C GLY A 142 -12.91 12.70 -10.18
N SER A 143 -13.14 13.95 -10.58
CA SER A 143 -12.55 15.12 -9.91
C SER A 143 -13.10 15.31 -8.49
N PHE A 144 -14.41 15.13 -8.27
CA PHE A 144 -15.00 15.17 -6.93
C PHE A 144 -14.40 14.10 -6.01
N LEU A 145 -14.32 12.85 -6.46
CA LEU A 145 -13.70 11.77 -5.70
C LEU A 145 -12.21 12.05 -5.44
N GLY A 146 -11.49 12.57 -6.42
CA GLY A 146 -10.08 12.97 -6.26
C GLY A 146 -9.89 14.06 -5.19
N VAL A 147 -10.77 15.07 -5.15
CA VAL A 147 -10.74 16.12 -4.11
C VAL A 147 -11.06 15.55 -2.73
N VAL A 148 -12.08 14.69 -2.62
CA VAL A 148 -12.44 14.04 -1.35
C VAL A 148 -11.29 13.18 -0.81
N VAL A 149 -10.70 12.35 -1.67
CA VAL A 149 -9.54 11.53 -1.32
C VAL A 149 -8.35 12.40 -0.92
N GLY A 150 -8.06 13.45 -1.69
CA GLY A 150 -6.99 14.40 -1.37
C GLY A 150 -7.19 15.07 -0.02
N ALA A 151 -8.42 15.46 0.30
CA ALA A 151 -8.78 16.01 1.61
C ALA A 151 -8.54 14.99 2.74
N ILE A 152 -8.95 13.72 2.56
CA ILE A 152 -8.73 12.65 3.55
C ILE A 152 -7.24 12.41 3.79
N VAL A 153 -6.45 12.28 2.72
CA VAL A 153 -4.99 12.07 2.83
C VAL A 153 -4.33 13.28 3.49
N SER A 154 -4.72 14.50 3.13
CA SER A 154 -4.18 15.72 3.74
C SER A 154 -4.53 15.85 5.23
N ALA A 155 -5.76 15.50 5.61
CA ALA A 155 -6.17 15.45 7.01
C ALA A 155 -5.35 14.40 7.77
N GLY A 156 -5.14 13.21 7.18
CA GLY A 156 -4.29 12.17 7.75
C GLY A 156 -2.85 12.64 7.98
N ILE A 157 -2.27 13.36 7.01
CA ILE A 157 -0.94 13.96 7.14
C ILE A 157 -0.91 14.96 8.30
N VAL A 158 -1.88 15.89 8.35
CA VAL A 158 -1.98 16.92 9.39
C VAL A 158 -2.13 16.29 10.78
N PHE A 159 -3.03 15.32 10.94
CA PHE A 159 -3.22 14.63 12.22
C PHE A 159 -1.95 13.92 12.67
N LYS A 160 -1.23 13.28 11.75
CA LYS A 160 0.04 12.64 12.05
C LYS A 160 1.10 13.66 12.48
N THR A 161 1.27 14.76 11.73
CA THR A 161 2.24 15.81 12.09
C THR A 161 1.91 16.47 13.43
N LEU A 162 0.64 16.69 13.74
CA LEU A 162 0.21 17.21 15.04
C LEU A 162 0.43 16.22 16.19
N GLY A 163 0.32 14.91 15.92
CA GLY A 163 0.67 13.86 16.86
C GLY A 163 2.17 13.87 17.19
N ASP A 164 3.01 13.89 16.15
CA ASP A 164 4.47 13.89 16.29
C ASP A 164 4.96 15.14 17.06
N VAL A 165 4.35 16.32 16.84
CA VAL A 165 4.66 17.56 17.58
C VAL A 165 4.26 17.51 19.05
N ARG A 166 3.24 16.70 19.40
CA ARG A 166 2.76 16.59 20.78
C ARG A 166 3.61 15.63 21.63
N GLU A 167 4.38 14.75 20.98
CA GLU A 167 5.26 13.77 21.62
C GLU A 167 6.74 14.22 21.70
N ALA A 168 7.10 15.32 21.03
CA ALA A 168 8.43 15.95 21.05
C ALA A 168 8.57 17.01 22.16
#